data_AF-A0AAD9ZY48-F1
#
_entry.id   AF-A0AAD9ZY48-F1
#
_cell.length_a   1.000
_cell.length_b   1.000
_cell.length_c   1.000
_cell.angle_alpha   90.00
_cell.angle_beta   90.00
_cell.angle_gamma   90.00
#
_symmetry.space_group_name_H-M   'P 1'
#
loop_
_entity.id
_entity.type
_entity.pdbx_description
1 polymer ?
#
loop_
_entity_poly.entity_id
_entity_poly.type
_entity_poly.pdbx_seq_one_letter_code
_entity_poly.pdbx_strand_id
1 'polypeptide(L)'
;MEKFEEAARQLSLDYNKRLVLDCKTRWNLTYLMLSVALNYKDVFYRLKQRESQYRSLPEEKDWELAKEMCDKLNFFYHVTEMFSGTKYPTSNLFFPKICEIKLSLRKWHTSSHVEISNMASNIISKFDQYWKDVHGVMAMASLLDPRFKLKLLEYFYPLIYGDDRALEEVAIVHTLCEDIFKIINQELCYKFLMLIVVVFPTQMLILEMRQSH
;
A
#
# COMPACT_ATOMS: atom_id res chain seq x y z
N MET A 1 -32.45 4.82 4.91
CA MET A 1 -31.48 5.91 5.18
C MET A 1 -31.98 6.86 6.24
N GLU A 2 -33.20 7.39 6.15
CA GLU A 2 -33.74 8.39 7.10
C GLU A 2 -33.53 8.03 8.58
N LYS A 3 -33.82 6.80 8.99
CA LYS A 3 -33.67 6.35 10.38
C LYS A 3 -32.20 6.29 10.87
N PHE A 4 -31.26 5.99 9.97
CA PHE A 4 -29.83 5.97 10.29
C PHE A 4 -29.31 7.41 10.45
N GLU A 5 -29.71 8.30 9.56
CA GLU A 5 -29.35 9.73 9.61
C GLU A 5 -29.93 10.42 10.85
N GLU A 6 -31.13 10.01 11.29
CA GLU A 6 -31.74 10.48 12.54
C GLU A 6 -30.95 9.99 13.78
N ALA A 7 -30.57 8.72 13.82
CA ALA A 7 -29.76 8.16 14.90
C ALA A 7 -28.37 8.82 15.00
N ALA A 8 -27.75 9.15 13.87
CA ALA A 8 -26.47 9.85 13.83
C ALA A 8 -26.56 11.32 14.26
N ARG A 9 -27.61 12.03 13.86
CA ARG A 9 -27.89 13.41 14.34
C ARG A 9 -28.08 13.47 15.85
N GLN A 10 -28.73 12.47 16.44
CA GLN A 10 -28.92 12.38 17.89
C GLN A 10 -27.64 12.02 18.67
N LEU A 11 -26.57 11.60 17.98
CA LEU A 11 -25.24 11.38 18.55
C LEU A 11 -24.33 12.60 18.39
N SER A 12 -24.80 13.70 17.80
CA SER A 12 -24.00 14.88 17.45
C SER A 12 -22.79 14.54 16.56
N LEU A 13 -22.88 13.48 15.75
CA LEU A 13 -21.85 13.13 14.78
C LEU A 13 -22.02 14.00 13.54
N ASP A 14 -20.95 14.67 13.12
CA ASP A 14 -20.96 15.52 11.93
C ASP A 14 -21.13 14.65 10.67
N TYR A 15 -22.35 14.64 10.14
CA TYR A 15 -22.84 13.66 9.16
C TYR A 15 -22.48 14.05 7.71
N ASN A 16 -21.21 14.39 7.48
CA ASN A 16 -20.75 14.89 6.18
C ASN A 16 -20.21 13.80 5.24
N LYS A 17 -20.05 12.56 5.72
CA LYS A 17 -19.53 11.43 4.93
C LYS A 17 -20.58 10.32 4.81
N ARG A 18 -21.08 10.11 3.58
CA ARG A 18 -21.98 8.99 3.24
C ARG A 18 -21.23 7.66 3.40
N LEU A 19 -21.94 6.63 3.86
CA LEU A 19 -21.46 5.25 3.79
C LEU A 19 -21.18 4.91 2.31
N VAL A 20 -19.92 4.67 2.00
CA VAL A 20 -19.49 4.25 0.66
C VAL A 20 -19.70 2.75 0.56
N LEU A 21 -20.38 2.29 -0.49
CA LEU A 21 -20.52 0.85 -0.72
C LEU A 21 -19.17 0.23 -1.09
N ASP A 22 -18.87 -0.93 -0.50
CA ASP A 22 -17.69 -1.70 -0.85
C ASP A 22 -17.70 -2.05 -2.34
N CYS A 23 -16.52 -2.03 -2.96
CA CYS A 23 -16.31 -2.44 -4.33
C CYS A 23 -15.19 -3.48 -4.33
N LYS A 24 -15.55 -4.73 -4.62
CA LYS A 24 -14.63 -5.89 -4.56
C LYS A 24 -13.33 -5.71 -5.35
N THR A 25 -13.33 -4.87 -6.39
CA THR A 25 -12.18 -4.62 -7.26
C THR A 25 -11.35 -3.40 -6.84
N ARG A 26 -11.73 -2.67 -5.79
CA ARG A 26 -11.05 -1.45 -5.35
C ARG A 26 -10.93 -1.37 -3.83
N TRP A 27 -9.86 -1.93 -3.29
CA TRP A 27 -9.54 -1.90 -1.85
C TRP A 27 -9.50 -0.48 -1.25
N ASN A 28 -9.23 0.57 -2.04
CA ASN A 28 -9.36 1.97 -1.63
C ASN A 28 -10.78 2.31 -1.15
N LEU A 29 -11.81 1.76 -1.82
CA LEU A 29 -13.20 1.95 -1.41
C LEU A 29 -13.52 1.12 -0.16
N THR A 30 -12.93 -0.06 -0.01
CA THR A 30 -13.03 -0.87 1.22
C THR A 30 -12.45 -0.12 2.43
N TYR A 31 -11.27 0.50 2.28
CA TYR A 31 -10.69 1.36 3.32
C TYR A 31 -11.62 2.54 3.66
N LEU A 32 -12.08 3.28 2.65
CA LEU A 32 -12.97 4.42 2.88
C LEU A 32 -14.28 4.00 3.55
N MET A 33 -14.85 2.86 3.13
CA MET A 33 -16.03 2.29 3.78
C MET A 33 -15.76 1.96 5.25
N LEU A 34 -14.70 1.20 5.55
CA LEU A 34 -14.37 0.80 6.92
C LEU A 34 -14.09 2.00 7.81
N SER A 35 -13.29 2.97 7.33
CA SER A 35 -12.97 4.18 8.08
C SER A 35 -14.22 4.98 8.46
N VAL A 36 -15.23 5.01 7.58
CA VAL A 36 -16.51 5.67 7.83
C VAL A 36 -17.41 4.81 8.73
N ALA A 37 -17.50 3.51 8.48
CA ALA A 37 -18.33 2.59 9.26
C ALA A 37 -17.91 2.54 10.73
N LEU A 38 -16.60 2.57 11.02
CA LEU A 38 -16.06 2.60 12.37
C LEU A 38 -16.49 3.84 13.16
N ASN A 39 -16.61 5.01 12.50
CA ASN A 39 -17.11 6.23 13.14
C ASN A 39 -18.60 6.16 13.50
N TYR A 40 -19.34 5.24 12.88
CA TYR A 40 -20.76 5.06 13.09
C TYR A 40 -21.10 3.86 13.98
N LYS A 41 -20.11 3.23 14.65
CA LYS A 41 -20.32 2.09 15.55
C LYS A 41 -21.48 2.33 16.52
N ASP A 42 -21.49 3.47 17.21
CA ASP A 42 -22.53 3.83 18.17
C ASP A 42 -23.92 4.04 17.53
N VAL A 43 -23.94 4.51 16.27
CA VAL A 43 -25.18 4.65 15.49
C VAL A 43 -25.79 3.27 15.25
N PHE A 44 -24.98 2.28 14.87
CA PHE A 44 -25.45 0.91 14.67
C PHE A 44 -25.99 0.29 15.98
N TYR A 45 -25.35 0.54 17.12
CA TYR A 45 -25.86 0.11 18.42
C TYR A 45 -27.21 0.76 18.75
N ARG A 46 -27.36 2.07 18.54
CA ARG A 46 -28.64 2.79 18.76
C ARG A 46 -29.75 2.30 17.84
N LEU A 47 -29.43 1.97 16.58
CA LEU A 47 -30.41 1.44 15.63
C LEU A 47 -30.97 0.09 16.08
N LYS A 48 -30.10 -0.81 16.59
CA LYS A 48 -30.55 -2.11 17.14
C LYS A 48 -31.55 -1.94 18.28
N GLN A 49 -31.38 -0.93 19.13
CA GLN A 49 -32.30 -0.68 20.24
C GLN A 49 -33.68 -0.18 19.79
N ARG A 50 -33.75 0.47 18.62
CA ARG A 50 -34.98 1.12 18.14
C ARG A 50 -35.74 0.32 17.09
N GLU A 51 -35.02 -0.44 16.27
CA GLU A 51 -35.60 -1.16 15.15
C GLU A 51 -35.62 -2.66 15.45
N SER A 52 -36.80 -3.19 15.80
CA SER A 52 -37.00 -4.63 16.07
C SER A 52 -36.69 -5.53 14.86
N GLN A 53 -36.66 -4.95 13.65
CA GLN A 53 -36.27 -5.63 12.41
C GLN A 53 -34.76 -5.67 12.18
N TYR A 54 -33.96 -4.93 12.95
CA TYR A 54 -32.50 -4.89 12.83
C TYR A 54 -31.88 -6.09 13.56
N ARG A 55 -31.89 -7.25 12.90
CA ARG A 55 -31.58 -8.56 13.52
C ARG A 55 -30.09 -8.88 13.62
N SER A 56 -29.24 -8.32 12.76
CA SER A 56 -27.79 -8.60 12.76
C SER A 56 -26.99 -7.33 12.99
N LEU A 57 -26.30 -7.27 14.13
CA LEU A 57 -25.31 -6.25 14.45
C LEU A 57 -23.94 -6.93 14.53
N PRO A 58 -22.88 -6.33 13.98
CA PRO A 58 -21.53 -6.83 14.20
C PRO A 58 -21.23 -6.92 15.71
N GLU A 59 -20.59 -8.00 16.11
CA GLU A 59 -20.13 -8.21 17.48
C GLU A 59 -18.89 -7.35 17.76
N GLU A 60 -18.49 -7.22 19.04
CA GLU A 60 -17.31 -6.44 19.41
C GLU A 60 -16.05 -6.93 18.68
N LYS A 61 -15.90 -8.26 18.55
CA LYS A 61 -14.81 -8.89 17.79
C LYS A 61 -14.78 -8.47 16.32
N ASP A 62 -15.94 -8.22 15.71
CA ASP A 62 -16.05 -7.82 14.31
C ASP A 62 -15.60 -6.36 14.15
N TRP A 63 -15.92 -5.51 15.13
CA TRP A 63 -15.43 -4.13 15.18
C TRP A 63 -13.92 -4.05 15.42
N GLU A 64 -13.38 -4.92 16.27
CA GLU A 64 -11.94 -5.04 16.48
C GLU A 64 -11.22 -5.47 15.20
N LEU A 65 -11.72 -6.51 14.52
CA LEU A 65 -11.19 -6.95 13.24
C LEU A 65 -11.29 -5.85 12.16
N ALA A 66 -12.44 -5.17 12.08
CA ALA A 66 -12.66 -4.09 11.13
C ALA A 66 -11.69 -2.92 11.36
N LYS A 67 -11.42 -2.59 12.64
CA LYS A 67 -10.43 -1.57 13.01
C LYS A 67 -9.03 -1.97 12.56
N GLU A 68 -8.60 -3.19 12.86
CA GLU A 68 -7.27 -3.65 12.49
C GLU A 68 -7.09 -3.75 10.96
N MET A 69 -8.13 -4.20 10.25
CA MET A 69 -8.15 -4.17 8.78
C MET A 69 -8.06 -2.74 8.25
N CYS A 70 -8.83 -1.82 8.83
CA CYS A 70 -8.82 -0.41 8.42
C CYS A 70 -7.44 0.21 8.59
N ASP A 71 -6.75 -0.05 9.69
CA ASP A 71 -5.39 0.47 9.96
C ASP A 71 -4.38 -0.07 8.93
N LYS A 72 -4.48 -1.35 8.56
CA LYS A 72 -3.61 -1.97 7.54
C LYS A 72 -3.88 -1.43 6.15
N LEU A 73 -5.15 -1.24 5.78
CA LEU A 73 -5.52 -0.65 4.49
C LEU A 73 -5.16 0.84 4.41
N ASN A 74 -5.20 1.56 5.54
CA ASN A 74 -4.79 2.97 5.61
C ASN A 74 -3.33 3.16 5.16
N PHE A 75 -2.45 2.24 5.56
CA PHE A 75 -1.04 2.27 5.17
C PHE A 75 -0.88 2.17 3.65
N PHE A 76 -1.58 1.24 2.99
CA PHE A 76 -1.57 1.14 1.54
C PHE A 76 -2.16 2.38 0.87
N TYR A 77 -3.24 2.93 1.43
CA TYR A 77 -3.93 4.10 0.88
C TYR A 77 -2.97 5.28 0.77
N HIS A 78 -2.24 5.58 1.85
CA HIS A 78 -1.26 6.66 1.88
C HIS A 78 -0.09 6.44 0.91
N VAL A 79 0.44 5.22 0.81
CA VAL A 79 1.51 4.93 -0.15
C VAL A 79 1.01 5.08 -1.59
N THR A 80 -0.22 4.66 -1.88
CA THR A 80 -0.83 4.78 -3.21
C THR A 80 -1.12 6.23 -3.57
N GLU A 81 -1.62 7.03 -2.63
CA GLU A 81 -1.82 8.47 -2.79
C GLU A 81 -0.50 9.18 -3.09
N MET A 82 0.57 8.84 -2.36
CA MET A 82 1.91 9.37 -2.58
C MET A 82 2.42 9.09 -3.99
N PHE A 83 2.21 7.87 -4.49
CA PHE A 83 2.63 7.49 -5.85
C PHE A 83 1.72 8.05 -6.96
N SER A 84 0.47 8.37 -6.64
CA SER A 84 -0.48 8.97 -7.58
C SER A 84 -0.23 10.47 -7.81
N GLY A 85 0.71 11.08 -7.07
CA GLY A 85 1.11 12.47 -7.25
C GLY A 85 1.81 12.70 -8.60
N THR A 86 1.25 13.59 -9.42
CA THR A 86 1.77 13.93 -10.76
C THR A 86 2.71 15.14 -10.80
N LYS A 87 2.93 15.79 -9.64
CA LYS A 87 3.62 17.09 -9.55
C LYS A 87 5.14 17.00 -9.34
N TYR A 88 5.68 15.81 -9.06
CA TYR A 88 7.11 15.61 -8.82
C TYR A 88 7.55 14.20 -9.23
N PRO A 89 8.83 13.99 -9.60
CA PRO A 89 9.37 12.66 -9.82
C PRO A 89 9.25 11.86 -8.51
N THR A 90 8.48 10.76 -8.56
CA THR A 90 8.22 9.90 -7.38
C THR A 90 9.10 8.66 -7.35
N SER A 91 9.73 8.26 -8.48
CA SER A 91 10.42 6.98 -8.67
C SER A 91 11.47 6.65 -7.62
N ASN A 92 12.27 7.63 -7.21
CA ASN A 92 13.30 7.47 -6.17
C ASN A 92 12.72 7.19 -4.78
N LEU A 93 11.44 7.50 -4.55
CA LEU A 93 10.71 7.21 -3.31
C LEU A 93 10.02 5.84 -3.32
N PHE A 94 9.94 5.17 -4.49
CA PHE A 94 9.25 3.88 -4.58
C PHE A 94 9.97 2.81 -3.80
N PHE A 95 11.26 2.61 -4.03
CA PHE A 95 12.01 1.52 -3.39
C PHE A 95 11.82 1.47 -1.87
N PRO A 96 12.10 2.52 -1.09
CA PRO A 96 11.93 2.45 0.37
C PRO A 96 10.48 2.15 0.78
N LYS A 97 9.48 2.73 0.10
CA LYS A 97 8.06 2.51 0.41
C LYS A 97 7.56 1.13 0.03
N ILE A 98 8.03 0.57 -1.08
CA ILE A 98 7.72 -0.80 -1.49
C ILE A 98 8.39 -1.80 -0.55
N CYS A 99 9.61 -1.53 -0.09
CA CYS A 99 10.26 -2.33 0.96
C CYS A 99 9.48 -2.28 2.28
N GLU A 100 9.04 -1.11 2.73
CA GLU A 100 8.18 -0.95 3.92
C GLU A 100 6.88 -1.77 3.79
N ILE A 101 6.27 -1.80 2.60
CA ILE A 101 5.12 -2.67 2.29
C ILE A 101 5.46 -4.14 2.48
N LYS A 102 6.56 -4.62 1.89
CA LYS A 102 6.97 -6.03 2.00
C LYS A 102 7.18 -6.46 3.46
N LEU A 103 7.83 -5.61 4.24
CA LEU A 103 8.09 -5.86 5.67
C LEU A 103 6.80 -5.85 6.48
N SER A 104 5.90 -4.91 6.20
CA SER A 104 4.58 -4.83 6.85
C SER A 104 3.75 -6.08 6.56
N LEU A 105 3.71 -6.52 5.30
CA LEU A 105 3.03 -7.74 4.88
C LEU A 105 3.57 -8.99 5.59
N ARG A 106 4.89 -9.11 5.74
CA ARG A 106 5.50 -10.22 6.52
C ARG A 106 5.03 -10.23 7.97
N LYS A 107 4.97 -9.06 8.61
CA LYS A 107 4.43 -8.93 9.97
C LYS A 107 2.95 -9.28 10.04
N TRP A 108 2.17 -8.92 9.04
CA TRP A 108 0.72 -9.23 9.02
C TRP A 108 0.43 -10.69 8.70
N HIS A 109 1.33 -11.35 7.98
CA HIS A 109 1.24 -12.79 7.74
C HIS A 109 1.31 -13.59 9.05
N THR A 110 1.99 -13.08 10.07
CA THR A 110 2.05 -13.68 11.42
C THR A 110 0.99 -13.14 12.37
N SER A 111 -0.06 -12.48 11.86
CA SER A 111 -1.18 -11.95 12.65
C SER A 111 -1.95 -13.07 13.36
N SER A 112 -2.45 -12.80 14.56
CA SER A 112 -3.37 -13.69 15.28
C SER A 112 -4.73 -13.82 14.58
N HIS A 113 -5.18 -12.76 13.90
CA HIS A 113 -6.37 -12.79 13.06
C HIS A 113 -6.10 -13.51 11.74
N VAL A 114 -6.78 -14.63 11.54
CA VAL A 114 -6.66 -15.51 10.36
C VAL A 114 -7.01 -14.76 9.08
N GLU A 115 -8.02 -13.90 9.12
CA GLU A 115 -8.47 -13.10 7.99
C GLU A 115 -7.36 -12.16 7.49
N ILE A 116 -6.60 -11.59 8.43
CA ILE A 116 -5.51 -10.69 8.09
C ILE A 116 -4.29 -11.47 7.62
N SER A 117 -3.96 -12.59 8.26
CA SER A 117 -2.89 -13.47 7.80
C SER A 117 -3.14 -13.95 6.36
N ASN A 118 -4.38 -14.37 6.06
CA ASN A 118 -4.81 -14.77 4.72
C ASN A 118 -4.73 -13.61 3.71
N MET A 119 -5.21 -12.42 4.10
CA MET A 119 -5.08 -11.22 3.26
C MET A 119 -3.61 -10.92 2.94
N ALA A 120 -2.73 -10.96 3.94
CA ALA A 120 -1.31 -10.72 3.76
C ALA A 120 -0.68 -11.78 2.83
N SER A 121 -1.00 -13.06 3.02
CA SER A 121 -0.52 -14.15 2.17
C SER A 121 -0.90 -13.96 0.69
N ASN A 122 -2.15 -13.58 0.44
CA ASN A 122 -2.65 -13.32 -0.92
C ASN A 122 -1.96 -12.12 -1.58
N ILE A 123 -1.66 -11.06 -0.80
CA ILE A 123 -0.95 -9.90 -1.34
C ILE A 123 0.53 -10.22 -1.55
N ILE A 124 1.16 -10.97 -0.63
CA ILE A 124 2.56 -11.39 -0.73
C ILE A 124 2.81 -12.20 -2.00
N SER A 125 1.93 -13.15 -2.32
CA SER A 125 2.10 -14.01 -3.50
C SER A 125 2.11 -13.22 -4.80
N LYS A 126 1.21 -12.23 -4.94
CA LYS A 126 1.20 -11.29 -6.08
C LYS A 126 2.41 -10.36 -6.04
N PHE A 127 2.72 -9.80 -4.87
CA PHE A 127 3.87 -8.91 -4.69
C PHE A 127 5.17 -9.57 -5.15
N ASP A 128 5.40 -10.84 -4.78
CA ASP A 128 6.64 -11.55 -5.10
C ASP A 128 6.80 -11.88 -6.58
N GLN A 129 5.70 -11.91 -7.35
CA GLN A 129 5.78 -12.02 -8.81
C GLN A 129 6.33 -10.72 -9.40
N TYR A 130 5.74 -9.59 -9.03
CA TYR A 130 6.19 -8.27 -9.50
C TYR A 130 7.59 -7.91 -9.03
N TRP A 131 7.87 -8.18 -7.75
CA TRP A 131 9.12 -7.79 -7.12
C TRP A 131 10.33 -8.31 -7.88
N LYS A 132 10.31 -9.58 -8.31
CA LYS A 132 11.40 -10.23 -9.08
C LYS A 132 11.82 -9.45 -10.32
N ASP A 133 10.87 -8.84 -11.02
CA ASP A 133 11.14 -8.18 -12.29
C ASP A 133 11.50 -6.70 -12.11
N VAL A 134 10.95 -6.03 -11.09
CA VAL A 134 11.03 -4.57 -10.96
C VAL A 134 11.94 -4.06 -9.85
N HIS A 135 12.35 -4.91 -8.89
CA HIS A 135 13.09 -4.44 -7.71
C HIS A 135 14.42 -3.78 -8.08
N GLY A 136 15.16 -4.33 -9.05
CA GLY A 136 16.43 -3.78 -9.52
C GLY A 136 16.29 -2.38 -10.10
N VAL A 137 15.23 -2.13 -10.89
CA VAL A 137 14.98 -0.80 -11.48
C VAL A 137 14.64 0.24 -10.42
N MET A 138 13.81 -0.13 -9.43
CA MET A 138 13.47 0.75 -8.31
C MET A 138 14.70 1.05 -7.44
N ALA A 139 15.50 0.03 -7.16
CA ALA A 139 16.77 0.12 -6.45
C ALA A 139 17.74 1.10 -7.13
N MET A 140 17.92 0.99 -8.44
CA MET A 140 18.74 1.92 -9.21
C MET A 140 18.19 3.35 -9.16
N ALA A 141 16.87 3.53 -9.30
CA ALA A 141 16.24 4.86 -9.22
C ALA A 141 16.51 5.55 -7.88
N SER A 142 16.51 4.80 -6.78
CA SER A 142 16.85 5.31 -5.46
C SER A 142 18.35 5.50 -5.26
N LEU A 143 19.21 4.69 -5.90
CA LEU A 143 20.67 4.86 -5.87
C LEU A 143 21.11 6.14 -6.60
N LEU A 144 20.45 6.47 -7.71
CA LEU A 144 20.66 7.70 -8.48
C LEU A 144 20.20 8.97 -7.75
N ASP A 145 19.43 8.83 -6.66
CA ASP A 145 19.13 9.96 -5.78
C ASP A 145 20.35 10.27 -4.89
N PRO A 146 20.94 11.47 -5.02
CA PRO A 146 22.16 11.82 -4.30
C PRO A 146 22.00 11.82 -2.77
N ARG A 147 20.76 11.86 -2.26
CA ARG A 147 20.45 11.85 -0.82
C ARG A 147 20.61 10.48 -0.19
N PHE A 148 20.36 9.41 -0.93
CA PHE A 148 20.23 8.07 -0.38
C PHE A 148 21.44 7.18 -0.63
N LYS A 149 22.00 7.23 -1.85
CA LYS A 149 23.13 6.37 -2.27
C LYS A 149 22.86 4.88 -1.95
N LEU A 150 23.91 4.08 -1.71
CA LEU A 150 23.81 2.65 -1.39
C LEU A 150 23.13 2.34 -0.03
N LYS A 151 23.03 3.32 0.87
CA LYS A 151 22.56 3.11 2.25
C LYS A 151 21.15 2.51 2.34
N LEU A 152 20.26 2.87 1.43
CA LEU A 152 18.90 2.31 1.41
C LEU A 152 18.91 0.81 1.06
N LEU A 153 19.79 0.41 0.13
CA LEU A 153 19.91 -0.99 -0.29
C LEU A 153 20.55 -1.83 0.81
N GLU A 154 21.63 -1.31 1.39
CA GLU A 154 22.33 -1.91 2.55
C GLU A 154 21.40 -2.09 3.75
N TYR A 155 20.40 -1.22 3.90
CA TYR A 155 19.40 -1.36 4.96
C TYR A 155 18.29 -2.35 4.61
N PHE A 156 17.65 -2.22 3.43
CA PHE A 156 16.45 -2.99 3.11
C PHE A 156 16.72 -4.40 2.60
N TYR A 157 17.78 -4.63 1.83
CA TYR A 157 18.05 -5.94 1.26
C TYR A 157 18.34 -7.02 2.30
N PRO A 158 19.09 -6.77 3.40
CA PRO A 158 19.21 -7.76 4.47
C PRO A 158 17.86 -8.12 5.10
N LEU A 159 16.99 -7.13 5.31
CA LEU A 159 15.65 -7.35 5.87
C LEU A 159 14.74 -8.14 4.92
N ILE A 160 14.96 -8.04 3.60
CA ILE A 160 14.15 -8.73 2.59
C ILE A 160 14.72 -10.12 2.28
N TYR A 161 16.01 -10.26 2.07
CA TYR A 161 16.65 -11.45 1.52
C TYR A 161 17.52 -12.23 2.50
N GLY A 162 17.83 -11.66 3.67
CA GLY A 162 18.89 -12.14 4.57
C GLY A 162 20.27 -11.61 4.17
N ASP A 163 21.22 -11.65 5.09
CA ASP A 163 22.54 -11.00 4.95
C ASP A 163 23.33 -11.53 3.73
N ASP A 164 23.37 -12.84 3.53
CA ASP A 164 24.16 -13.47 2.46
C ASP A 164 23.72 -13.01 1.07
N ARG A 165 22.41 -13.11 0.80
CA ARG A 165 21.84 -12.74 -0.49
C ARG A 165 21.77 -11.22 -0.68
N ALA A 166 21.67 -10.45 0.40
CA ALA A 166 21.65 -8.99 0.30
C ALA A 166 22.92 -8.43 -0.34
N LEU A 167 24.10 -8.98 0.01
CA LEU A 167 25.37 -8.54 -0.56
C LEU A 167 25.42 -8.76 -2.08
N GLU A 168 24.93 -9.92 -2.54
CA GLU A 168 24.84 -10.25 -3.97
C GLU A 168 23.92 -9.25 -4.70
N GLU A 169 22.73 -8.98 -4.15
CA GLU A 169 21.75 -8.07 -4.73
C GLU A 169 22.26 -6.62 -4.78
N VAL A 170 23.00 -6.16 -3.76
CA VAL A 170 23.65 -4.83 -3.76
C VAL A 170 24.67 -4.75 -4.89
N ALA A 171 25.52 -5.77 -5.05
CA ALA A 171 26.54 -5.81 -6.09
C ALA A 171 25.93 -5.81 -7.51
N ILE A 172 24.83 -6.54 -7.71
CA ILE A 172 24.08 -6.55 -8.98
C ILE A 172 23.57 -5.15 -9.31
N VAL A 173 22.90 -4.48 -8.37
CA VAL A 173 22.37 -3.11 -8.57
C VAL A 173 23.50 -2.12 -8.84
N HIS A 174 24.62 -2.23 -8.13
CA HIS A 174 25.78 -1.37 -8.35
C HIS A 174 26.35 -1.52 -9.76
N THR A 175 26.55 -2.77 -10.20
CA THR A 175 27.06 -3.08 -11.56
C THR A 175 26.12 -2.56 -12.64
N LEU A 176 24.80 -2.77 -12.48
CA LEU A 176 23.80 -2.24 -13.40
C LEU A 176 23.84 -0.71 -13.47
N CYS A 177 24.02 -0.02 -12.34
CA CYS A 177 24.19 1.44 -12.35
C CYS A 177 25.46 1.87 -13.07
N GLU A 178 26.61 1.22 -12.83
CA GLU A 178 27.85 1.54 -13.54
C GLU A 178 27.72 1.35 -15.05
N ASP A 179 27.06 0.29 -15.49
CA ASP A 179 26.85 0.03 -16.92
C ASP A 179 25.92 1.06 -17.54
N ILE A 180 24.86 1.47 -16.83
CA ILE A 180 24.03 2.60 -17.25
C ILE A 180 24.85 3.89 -17.34
N PHE A 181 25.73 4.17 -16.37
CA PHE A 181 26.61 5.35 -16.44
C PHE A 181 27.56 5.30 -17.63
N LYS A 182 28.11 4.13 -17.97
CA LYS A 182 28.95 3.97 -19.18
C LYS A 182 28.15 4.23 -20.45
N ILE A 183 26.91 3.70 -20.55
CA ILE A 183 26.01 3.92 -21.69
C ILE A 183 25.66 5.41 -21.81
N ILE A 184 25.31 6.08 -20.71
CA ILE A 184 24.99 7.52 -20.69
C ILE A 184 26.21 8.37 -21.08
N ASN A 185 27.41 7.96 -20.67
CA ASN A 185 28.64 8.66 -21.04
C ASN A 185 29.06 8.40 -22.50
N GLN A 186 28.56 7.33 -23.13
CA GLN A 186 28.75 7.06 -24.56
C GLN A 186 27.64 7.65 -25.44
N GLU A 187 26.42 7.85 -24.92
CA GLU A 187 25.31 8.50 -25.62
C GLU A 187 24.65 9.61 -24.78
N LEU A 188 24.78 10.86 -25.23
CA LEU A 188 24.09 12.01 -24.65
C LEU A 188 22.56 11.82 -24.68
N CYS A 189 21.93 11.48 -23.54
CA CYS A 189 20.70 12.15 -23.10
C CYS A 189 20.28 11.81 -21.66
N TYR A 190 20.66 12.67 -20.71
CA TYR A 190 20.04 12.74 -19.37
C TYR A 190 18.50 12.90 -19.41
N LYS A 191 17.94 13.38 -20.53
CA LYS A 191 16.47 13.47 -20.76
C LYS A 191 15.81 12.10 -20.95
N PHE A 192 16.51 11.11 -21.52
CA PHE A 192 15.96 9.77 -21.74
C PHE A 192 15.86 8.97 -20.42
N LEU A 193 16.77 9.23 -19.48
CA LEU A 193 16.80 8.57 -18.17
C LEU A 193 15.59 8.96 -17.30
N MET A 194 15.17 10.23 -17.33
CA MET A 194 13.91 10.62 -16.68
C MET A 194 12.73 9.89 -17.29
N LEU A 195 12.67 9.71 -18.62
CA LEU A 195 11.56 8.99 -19.25
C LEU A 195 11.51 7.50 -18.85
N ILE A 196 12.64 6.81 -18.79
CA ILE A 196 12.68 5.37 -18.45
C ILE A 196 12.42 5.14 -16.95
N VAL A 197 13.00 5.96 -16.07
CA VAL A 197 12.88 5.79 -14.62
C VAL A 197 11.53 6.34 -14.09
N VAL A 198 10.96 7.38 -14.72
CA VAL A 198 9.73 8.04 -14.24
C VAL A 198 8.46 7.34 -14.77
N VAL A 199 8.48 6.78 -15.98
CA VAL A 199 7.24 6.34 -16.64
C VAL A 199 6.94 4.85 -16.43
N PHE A 200 7.95 3.98 -16.32
CA PHE A 200 7.72 2.54 -16.42
C PHE A 200 7.24 1.85 -15.12
N PRO A 201 7.78 2.12 -13.92
CA PRO A 201 7.35 1.40 -12.71
C PRO A 201 6.05 1.93 -12.12
N THR A 202 5.75 3.22 -12.32
CA THR A 202 4.71 3.94 -11.59
C THR A 202 3.31 3.63 -12.12
N GLN A 203 3.15 3.53 -13.44
CA GLN A 203 1.86 3.16 -14.03
C GLN A 203 1.61 1.65 -13.95
N MET A 204 2.64 0.79 -14.05
CA MET A 204 2.45 -0.66 -14.07
C MET A 204 2.06 -1.21 -12.69
N LEU A 205 2.75 -0.80 -11.60
CA LEU A 205 2.37 -1.22 -10.24
C LEU A 205 0.98 -0.69 -9.83
N ILE A 206 0.63 0.55 -10.21
CA ILE A 206 -0.67 1.16 -9.88
C ILE A 206 -1.81 0.60 -10.75
N LEU A 207 -1.56 0.32 -12.04
CA LEU A 207 -2.54 -0.27 -12.95
C LEU A 207 -2.75 -1.76 -12.67
N GLU A 208 -1.71 -2.51 -12.32
CA GLU A 208 -1.84 -3.93 -12.02
C GLU A 208 -2.36 -4.17 -10.59
N MET A 209 -2.03 -3.32 -9.61
CA MET A 209 -2.76 -3.31 -8.33
C MET A 209 -4.24 -2.87 -8.50
N ARG A 210 -4.59 -2.21 -9.62
CA ARG A 210 -5.98 -1.94 -10.03
C ARG A 210 -6.63 -3.07 -10.84
N GLN A 211 -5.87 -3.87 -11.58
CA GLN A 211 -6.37 -4.90 -12.49
C GLN A 211 -6.23 -6.32 -11.95
N SER A 212 -5.59 -6.52 -10.80
CA SER A 212 -5.45 -7.83 -10.15
C SER A 212 -6.70 -8.25 -9.39
N HIS A 213 -7.90 -8.15 -9.99
CA HIS A 213 -9.09 -8.98 -9.78
C HIS A 213 -10.18 -8.68 -10.82
#